data_AF-A0A9E1UWY4-F1
#
_entry.id   AF-A0A9E1UWY4-F1
#
_cell.length_a   1.000
_cell.length_b   1.000
_cell.length_c   1.000
_cell.angle_alpha   90.00
_cell.angle_beta   90.00
_cell.angle_gamma   90.00
#
_symmetry.space_group_name_H-M   'P 1'
#
loop_
_entity.id
_entity.type
_entity.pdbx_description
1 polymer ?
#
loop_
_entity_poly.entity_id
_entity_poly.type
_entity_poly.pdbx_seq_one_letter_code
_entity_poly.pdbx_strand_id
1 'polypeptide(L)'
;MKLARIAATLALAVSGVPGAQATELRTQDGLALVIDARSGVISKLALDAQNILTDAGGLLIQDSAAGSAPRAVRGAVVAKADGKIVQEVSMQPEQLRITTTHEAQPGCIRVRCEIEDLRKQDRAIVATYRLPVTAKGWRWGRNVVDAEVIGREGSHRNAAPIGAGAEGAIDLYPFSAISGPKYGLSLAIRMDEPRVFASQYRADLQCYEIHFHLGLSQATTKFPGRADVSFVIYRHDPSWGFRSAAARYYSLFPEFFTVRVDRMGGWYCNTRNNALGKTPHPYDYHFAYHECSVRNPVSIASSNRMGIYTFDYTEPWFFWQLMPTEFLENGRATVQGGIRKLRHDQKPTNRGLLTRDGGSAKTAMAVRGITYDDFVRRQSRAVDQSLLWDRAGTPRGKVMGYPWGQGQYRVRFPLNLDPDLPDGAGVFLNEWIFEPSYASAKQQGCTMDGMYLDSYGAVAGLLNFRKEHFAVADIPLTFDQKSRRPAL
;
A
#
# COMPACT_ATOMS: atom_id res chain seq x y z
N MET A 1 31.23 13.33 11.30
CA MET A 1 31.96 12.57 10.27
C MET A 1 31.28 12.80 8.93
N LYS A 2 31.94 13.46 7.98
CA LYS A 2 31.38 13.83 6.67
C LYS A 2 31.18 12.56 5.82
N LEU A 3 29.94 12.21 5.50
CA LEU A 3 29.60 11.14 4.55
C LEU A 3 29.79 11.67 3.12
N ALA A 4 30.88 11.25 2.48
CA ALA A 4 31.06 11.39 1.05
C ALA A 4 30.12 10.40 0.34
N ARG A 5 29.14 10.93 -0.40
CA ARG A 5 28.37 10.14 -1.38
C ARG A 5 29.31 9.77 -2.52
N ILE A 6 29.82 8.54 -2.51
CA ILE A 6 30.46 7.94 -3.68
C ILE A 6 29.33 7.54 -4.62
N ALA A 7 29.06 8.38 -5.62
CA ALA A 7 28.28 7.98 -6.78
C ALA A 7 29.13 7.01 -7.61
N ALA A 8 28.96 5.71 -7.37
CA ALA A 8 29.54 4.68 -8.23
C ALA A 8 28.63 4.50 -9.44
N THR A 9 28.90 5.24 -10.52
CA THR A 9 28.30 5.00 -11.83
C THR A 9 28.97 3.75 -12.44
N LEU A 10 28.51 2.56 -12.05
CA LEU A 10 28.88 1.33 -12.75
C LEU A 10 27.98 1.17 -13.98
N ALA A 11 28.59 1.23 -15.16
CA ALA A 11 27.91 0.98 -16.43
C ALA A 11 27.41 -0.47 -16.52
N LEU A 12 26.09 -0.65 -16.55
CA LEU A 12 25.44 -1.89 -16.96
C LEU A 12 25.34 -1.89 -18.48
N ALA A 13 25.81 -2.96 -19.13
CA ALA A 13 25.91 -3.03 -20.57
C ALA A 13 24.58 -3.49 -21.19
N VAL A 14 24.06 -2.72 -22.14
CA VAL A 14 23.09 -3.17 -23.13
C VAL A 14 23.84 -3.35 -24.44
N SER A 15 23.89 -4.58 -24.94
CA SER A 15 24.41 -4.86 -26.27
C SER A 15 23.26 -4.80 -27.27
N GLY A 16 23.14 -3.69 -28.00
CA GLY A 16 22.24 -3.55 -29.14
C GLY A 16 23.05 -3.19 -30.39
N VAL A 17 23.10 -4.10 -31.38
CA VAL A 17 23.61 -3.78 -32.72
C VAL A 17 22.40 -3.33 -33.57
N PRO A 18 22.47 -2.21 -34.31
CA PRO A 18 21.41 -1.85 -35.27
C PRO A 18 21.18 -3.01 -36.25
N GLY A 19 19.99 -3.60 -36.24
CA GLY A 19 19.64 -4.81 -37.02
C GLY A 19 19.70 -6.14 -36.27
N ALA A 20 20.05 -6.15 -34.98
CA ALA A 20 20.00 -7.35 -34.14
C ALA A 20 18.57 -7.90 -34.02
N GLN A 21 18.43 -9.24 -34.12
CA GLN A 21 17.13 -9.92 -33.97
C GLN A 21 16.61 -9.88 -32.52
N ALA A 22 17.48 -9.63 -31.53
CA ALA A 22 17.13 -9.55 -30.13
C ALA A 22 18.05 -8.59 -29.36
N THR A 23 17.58 -8.12 -28.21
CA THR A 23 18.31 -7.23 -27.30
C THR A 23 18.40 -7.88 -25.92
N GLU A 24 19.55 -7.78 -25.25
CA GLU A 24 19.80 -8.41 -23.95
C GLU A 24 19.98 -7.37 -22.84
N LEU A 25 19.36 -7.64 -21.68
CA LEU A 25 19.66 -7.01 -20.40
C LEU A 25 20.39 -8.01 -19.52
N ARG A 26 21.47 -7.58 -18.88
CA ARG A 26 22.27 -8.42 -17.98
C ARG A 26 22.62 -7.68 -16.71
N THR A 27 22.54 -8.40 -15.60
CA THR A 27 22.99 -7.96 -14.28
C THR A 27 24.38 -8.53 -13.97
N GLN A 28 25.08 -7.89 -13.04
CA GLN A 28 26.44 -8.28 -12.63
C GLN A 28 26.51 -9.68 -12.03
N ASP A 29 25.42 -10.14 -11.41
CA ASP A 29 25.35 -11.44 -10.76
C ASP A 29 24.91 -12.56 -11.69
N GLY A 30 24.81 -12.32 -13.01
CA GLY A 30 24.56 -13.35 -14.03
C GLY A 30 23.10 -13.57 -14.41
N LEU A 31 22.14 -12.82 -13.86
CA LEU A 31 20.77 -12.79 -14.39
C LEU A 31 20.74 -12.02 -15.72
N ALA A 32 20.16 -12.63 -16.76
CA ALA A 32 19.97 -12.02 -18.06
C ALA A 32 18.56 -12.23 -18.64
N LEU A 33 18.02 -11.23 -19.32
CA LEU A 33 16.72 -11.24 -20.00
C LEU A 33 16.92 -10.85 -21.45
N VAL A 34 16.52 -11.71 -22.39
CA VAL A 34 16.61 -11.42 -23.83
C VAL A 34 15.22 -11.17 -24.37
N ILE A 35 15.09 -10.07 -25.11
CA ILE A 35 13.85 -9.60 -25.70
C ILE A 35 13.99 -9.63 -27.22
N ASP A 36 13.08 -10.31 -27.90
CA ASP A 36 13.02 -10.33 -29.36
C ASP A 36 12.75 -8.91 -29.89
N ALA A 37 13.58 -8.44 -30.82
CA ALA A 37 13.58 -7.04 -31.22
C ALA A 37 12.30 -6.65 -32.00
N ARG A 38 11.67 -7.60 -32.69
CA ARG A 38 10.53 -7.35 -33.58
C ARG A 38 9.18 -7.56 -32.90
N SER A 39 9.09 -8.56 -32.05
CA SER A 39 7.84 -8.96 -31.39
C SER A 39 7.77 -8.52 -29.93
N GLY A 40 8.90 -8.18 -29.32
CA GLY A 40 9.00 -7.72 -27.94
C GLY A 40 8.74 -8.77 -26.88
N VAL A 41 8.70 -10.05 -27.27
CA VAL A 41 8.61 -11.13 -26.29
C VAL A 41 9.92 -11.43 -25.62
N ILE A 42 9.80 -11.94 -24.40
CA ILE A 42 10.93 -12.50 -23.70
C ILE A 42 11.24 -13.85 -24.31
N SER A 43 12.35 -13.95 -25.03
CA SER A 43 12.80 -15.18 -25.69
C SER A 43 13.74 -16.00 -24.81
N LYS A 44 14.38 -15.37 -23.82
CA LYS A 44 15.29 -16.03 -22.88
C LYS A 44 15.26 -15.36 -21.51
N LEU A 45 15.29 -16.19 -20.47
CA LEU A 45 15.60 -15.79 -19.10
C LEU A 45 16.75 -16.68 -18.64
N ALA A 46 17.94 -16.10 -18.50
CA ALA A 46 19.15 -16.82 -18.15
C ALA A 46 19.59 -16.54 -16.72
N LEU A 47 20.01 -17.61 -16.03
CA LEU A 47 20.72 -17.56 -14.77
C LEU A 47 22.11 -18.16 -15.04
N ASP A 48 23.12 -17.29 -15.06
CA ASP A 48 24.45 -17.55 -15.61
C ASP A 48 24.39 -17.84 -17.11
N ALA A 49 24.84 -19.03 -17.55
CA ALA A 49 24.75 -19.47 -18.94
C ALA A 49 23.43 -20.22 -19.25
N GLN A 50 22.68 -20.64 -18.23
CA GLN A 50 21.51 -21.50 -18.42
C GLN A 50 20.26 -20.70 -18.71
N ASN A 51 19.61 -20.94 -19.86
CA ASN A 51 18.23 -20.51 -20.07
C ASN A 51 17.28 -21.38 -19.23
N ILE A 52 16.43 -20.73 -18.43
CA ILE A 52 15.39 -21.41 -17.65
C ILE A 52 13.99 -21.21 -18.24
N LEU A 53 13.87 -20.37 -19.28
CA LEU A 53 12.61 -20.14 -19.98
C LEU A 53 12.32 -21.28 -20.95
N THR A 54 11.11 -21.84 -20.91
CA THR A 54 10.71 -22.97 -21.76
C THR A 54 9.88 -22.58 -22.99
N ASP A 55 9.32 -21.38 -22.98
CA ASP A 55 8.55 -20.80 -24.09
C ASP A 55 8.62 -19.26 -24.01
N ALA A 56 8.15 -18.54 -25.02
CA ALA A 56 8.13 -17.08 -25.04
C ALA A 56 7.30 -16.51 -23.87
N GLY A 57 7.91 -15.65 -23.07
CA GLY A 57 7.28 -14.92 -21.97
C GLY A 57 6.93 -13.47 -22.33
N GLY A 58 6.50 -12.72 -21.33
CA GLY A 58 6.27 -11.28 -21.43
C GLY A 58 4.94 -10.82 -20.85
N LEU A 59 4.51 -9.62 -21.26
CA LEU A 59 3.31 -8.97 -20.76
C LEU A 59 2.06 -9.46 -21.50
N LEU A 60 1.02 -9.82 -20.75
CA LEU A 60 -0.33 -10.06 -21.22
C LEU A 60 -1.28 -9.04 -20.61
N ILE A 61 -2.24 -8.59 -21.39
CA ILE A 61 -3.30 -7.67 -20.96
C ILE A 61 -4.65 -8.34 -21.12
N GLN A 62 -5.50 -8.13 -20.12
CA GLN A 62 -6.90 -8.54 -20.15
C GLN A 62 -7.77 -7.36 -19.73
N ASP A 63 -8.76 -7.01 -20.55
CA ASP A 63 -9.89 -6.20 -20.07
C ASP A 63 -10.90 -7.13 -19.40
N SER A 64 -10.88 -7.14 -18.08
CA SER A 64 -11.74 -7.96 -17.24
C SER A 64 -13.19 -7.48 -17.24
N ALA A 65 -13.46 -6.21 -17.52
CA ALA A 65 -14.83 -5.70 -17.63
C ALA A 65 -15.49 -6.13 -18.95
N ALA A 66 -14.70 -6.21 -20.02
CA ALA A 66 -15.16 -6.69 -21.33
C ALA A 66 -15.23 -8.23 -21.44
N GLY A 67 -14.81 -8.98 -20.42
CA GLY A 67 -14.76 -10.45 -20.47
C GLY A 67 -13.76 -11.00 -21.49
N SER A 68 -12.77 -10.19 -21.90
CA SER A 68 -11.77 -10.58 -22.89
C SER A 68 -10.85 -11.68 -22.36
N ALA A 69 -10.28 -12.48 -23.28
CA ALA A 69 -9.18 -13.37 -22.95
C ALA A 69 -7.87 -12.57 -22.81
N PRO A 70 -6.92 -12.98 -21.94
CA PRO A 70 -5.61 -12.37 -21.89
C PRO A 70 -4.90 -12.42 -23.25
N ARG A 71 -4.33 -11.30 -23.68
CA ARG A 71 -3.59 -11.19 -24.94
C ARG A 71 -2.18 -10.68 -24.72
N ALA A 72 -1.21 -11.33 -25.36
CA ALA A 72 0.18 -10.90 -25.31
C ALA A 72 0.35 -9.53 -25.99
N VAL A 73 1.12 -8.66 -25.34
CA VAL A 73 1.58 -7.40 -25.91
C VAL A 73 2.71 -7.72 -26.89
N ARG A 74 2.48 -7.42 -28.17
CA ARG A 74 3.42 -7.72 -29.26
C ARG A 74 3.73 -6.44 -30.03
N GLY A 75 5.00 -6.22 -30.33
CA GLY A 75 5.47 -5.04 -31.05
C GLY A 75 6.98 -4.89 -30.92
N ALA A 76 7.58 -4.12 -31.82
CA ALA A 76 9.00 -3.91 -31.83
C ALA A 76 9.47 -3.17 -30.57
N VAL A 77 10.71 -3.42 -30.17
CA VAL A 77 11.35 -2.73 -29.05
C VAL A 77 12.49 -1.86 -29.55
N VAL A 78 12.77 -0.82 -28.78
CA VAL A 78 13.85 0.12 -29.04
C VAL A 78 14.80 0.09 -27.86
N ALA A 79 16.06 -0.28 -28.11
CA ALA A 79 17.14 -0.08 -27.14
C ALA A 79 17.48 1.42 -27.09
N LYS A 80 17.42 2.00 -25.90
CA LYS A 80 17.74 3.41 -25.64
C LYS A 80 19.20 3.56 -25.22
N ALA A 81 19.76 4.74 -25.43
CA ALA A 81 21.15 5.05 -25.10
C ALA A 81 21.46 4.94 -23.59
N ASP A 82 20.43 5.07 -22.74
CA ASP A 82 20.54 4.92 -21.28
C ASP A 82 20.47 3.46 -20.80
N GLY A 83 20.48 2.48 -21.72
CA GLY A 83 20.46 1.07 -21.38
C GLY A 83 19.07 0.51 -21.07
N LYS A 84 18.00 1.24 -21.40
CA LYS A 84 16.63 0.74 -21.31
C LYS A 84 16.20 0.08 -22.61
N ILE A 85 15.35 -0.94 -22.52
CA ILE A 85 14.61 -1.48 -23.66
C ILE A 85 13.16 -1.05 -23.52
N VAL A 86 12.64 -0.35 -24.52
CA VAL A 86 11.28 0.21 -24.50
C VAL A 86 10.44 -0.39 -25.62
N GLN A 87 9.24 -0.85 -25.28
CA GLN A 87 8.22 -1.32 -26.20
C GLN A 87 6.99 -0.42 -26.08
N GLU A 88 6.54 0.15 -27.20
CA GLU A 88 5.30 0.94 -27.25
C GLU A 88 4.30 0.28 -28.20
N VAL A 89 3.11 -0.04 -27.70
CA VAL A 89 2.07 -0.76 -28.45
C VAL A 89 0.73 -0.08 -28.27
N SER A 90 0.01 0.13 -29.37
CA SER A 90 -1.42 0.47 -29.34
C SER A 90 -2.23 -0.78 -29.69
N MET A 91 -2.85 -1.41 -28.69
CA MET A 91 -3.60 -2.66 -28.84
C MET A 91 -5.00 -2.43 -29.42
N GLN A 92 -5.37 -3.27 -30.38
CA GLN A 92 -6.72 -3.38 -30.93
C GLN A 92 -7.26 -4.82 -30.75
N PRO A 93 -8.55 -5.00 -30.42
CA PRO A 93 -9.58 -3.96 -30.32
C PRO A 93 -9.68 -3.30 -28.94
N GLU A 94 -8.83 -3.65 -27.96
CA GLU A 94 -8.91 -3.17 -26.56
C GLU A 94 -8.78 -1.66 -26.43
N GLN A 95 -8.16 -1.00 -27.43
CA GLN A 95 -7.90 0.43 -27.47
C GLN A 95 -7.13 0.88 -26.23
N LEU A 96 -6.03 0.20 -25.97
CA LEU A 96 -5.07 0.52 -24.91
C LEU A 96 -3.74 0.89 -25.54
N ARG A 97 -3.14 1.99 -25.09
CA ARG A 97 -1.73 2.28 -25.35
C ARG A 97 -0.90 1.75 -24.18
N ILE A 98 0.15 1.01 -24.48
CA ILE A 98 0.98 0.34 -23.49
C ILE A 98 2.44 0.68 -23.78
N THR A 99 3.13 1.16 -22.75
CA THR A 99 4.57 1.36 -22.78
C THR A 99 5.19 0.42 -21.76
N THR A 100 6.01 -0.54 -22.22
CA THR A 100 6.78 -1.42 -21.34
C THR A 100 8.25 -1.03 -21.41
N THR A 101 8.87 -0.84 -20.25
CA THR A 101 10.29 -0.54 -20.11
C THR A 101 10.96 -1.63 -19.29
N HIS A 102 12.04 -2.19 -19.83
CA HIS A 102 12.93 -3.11 -19.13
C HIS A 102 14.28 -2.43 -18.90
N GLU A 103 14.81 -2.54 -17.70
CA GLU A 103 16.05 -1.89 -17.29
C GLU A 103 16.85 -2.86 -16.40
N ALA A 104 18.11 -3.11 -16.74
CA ALA A 104 19.02 -3.77 -15.82
C ALA A 104 19.42 -2.78 -14.72
N GLN A 105 19.32 -3.20 -13.46
CA GLN A 105 19.77 -2.46 -12.29
C GLN A 105 20.78 -3.33 -11.50
N PRO A 106 21.53 -2.78 -10.54
CA PRO A 106 22.42 -3.58 -9.71
C PRO A 106 21.66 -4.71 -8.99
N GLY A 107 21.89 -5.96 -9.41
CA GLY A 107 21.32 -7.16 -8.79
C GLY A 107 19.87 -7.52 -9.17
N CYS A 108 19.23 -6.79 -10.09
CA CYS A 108 17.89 -7.10 -10.59
C CYS A 108 17.61 -6.54 -11.98
N ILE A 109 16.54 -7.00 -12.62
CA ILE A 109 15.97 -6.39 -13.82
C ILE A 109 14.63 -5.77 -13.43
N ARG A 110 14.51 -4.45 -13.58
CA ARG A 110 13.26 -3.73 -13.35
C ARG A 110 12.42 -3.75 -14.61
N VAL A 111 11.12 -4.00 -14.43
CA VAL A 111 10.11 -3.89 -15.48
C VAL A 111 9.10 -2.84 -15.03
N ARG A 112 8.76 -1.91 -15.91
CA ARG A 112 7.70 -0.94 -15.70
C ARG A 112 6.75 -0.96 -16.89
N CYS A 113 5.46 -0.98 -16.62
CA CYS A 113 4.42 -0.92 -17.65
C CYS A 113 3.49 0.25 -17.36
N GLU A 114 3.27 1.11 -18.35
CA GLU A 114 2.27 2.17 -18.32
C GLU A 114 1.15 1.79 -19.29
N ILE A 115 -0.10 1.92 -18.85
CA ILE A 115 -1.30 1.53 -19.60
C ILE A 115 -2.24 2.72 -19.62
N GLU A 116 -2.64 3.12 -20.82
CA GLU A 116 -3.55 4.24 -21.09
C GLU A 116 -4.80 3.74 -21.82
N ASP A 117 -5.96 4.12 -21.31
CA ASP A 117 -7.24 3.91 -21.98
C ASP A 117 -7.49 4.97 -23.06
N LEU A 118 -7.52 4.52 -24.32
CA LEU A 118 -7.79 5.40 -25.46
C LEU A 118 -9.29 5.64 -25.68
N ARG A 119 -10.16 4.86 -25.03
CA ARG A 119 -11.62 5.03 -25.13
C ARG A 119 -12.18 6.12 -24.21
N LYS A 120 -11.39 6.54 -23.21
CA LYS A 120 -11.77 7.50 -22.16
C LYS A 120 -12.98 7.07 -21.33
N GLN A 121 -13.04 5.79 -20.99
CA GLN A 121 -14.08 5.19 -20.14
C GLN A 121 -13.47 4.52 -18.90
N ASP A 122 -14.31 4.17 -17.94
CA ASP A 122 -13.87 3.38 -16.79
C ASP A 122 -13.50 1.95 -17.26
N ARG A 123 -12.32 1.44 -16.89
CA ARG A 123 -11.82 0.10 -17.31
C ARG A 123 -11.32 -0.73 -16.11
N ALA A 124 -11.41 -2.06 -16.24
CA ALA A 124 -10.81 -3.01 -15.32
C ALA A 124 -9.77 -3.85 -16.04
N ILE A 125 -8.50 -3.50 -15.88
CA ILE A 125 -7.40 -4.11 -16.61
C ILE A 125 -6.60 -5.03 -15.70
N VAL A 126 -6.34 -6.25 -16.17
CA VAL A 126 -5.36 -7.16 -15.55
C VAL A 126 -4.11 -7.16 -16.42
N ALA A 127 -3.00 -6.74 -15.84
CA ALA A 127 -1.68 -6.81 -16.47
C ALA A 127 -0.91 -7.97 -15.85
N THR A 128 -0.58 -8.98 -16.67
CA THR A 128 0.12 -10.20 -16.24
C THR A 128 1.48 -10.26 -16.88
N TYR A 129 2.55 -10.31 -16.09
CA TYR A 129 3.86 -10.65 -16.61
C TYR A 129 4.13 -12.13 -16.38
N ARG A 130 4.29 -12.87 -17.48
CA ARG A 130 4.39 -14.34 -17.49
C ARG A 130 5.78 -14.80 -17.88
N LEU A 131 6.34 -15.69 -17.08
CA LEU A 131 7.60 -16.38 -17.34
C LEU A 131 7.35 -17.89 -17.39
N PRO A 132 7.27 -18.49 -18.60
CA PRO A 132 7.20 -19.95 -18.74
C PRO A 132 8.46 -20.63 -18.21
N VAL A 133 8.34 -21.34 -17.08
CA VAL A 133 9.44 -22.03 -16.38
C VAL A 133 8.92 -23.36 -15.88
N THR A 134 9.49 -24.47 -16.35
CA THR A 134 9.18 -25.80 -15.79
C THR A 134 9.79 -25.94 -14.39
N ALA A 135 8.99 -25.72 -13.36
CA ALA A 135 9.39 -25.72 -11.95
C ALA A 135 8.76 -26.88 -11.15
N LYS A 136 8.24 -27.91 -11.83
CA LYS A 136 7.78 -29.13 -11.15
C LYS A 136 8.90 -29.72 -10.29
N GLY A 137 8.62 -29.99 -9.02
CA GLY A 137 9.61 -30.47 -8.05
C GLY A 137 10.51 -29.37 -7.46
N TRP A 138 10.40 -28.12 -7.92
CA TRP A 138 11.01 -26.98 -7.24
C TRP A 138 10.20 -26.61 -6.01
N ARG A 139 10.71 -25.68 -5.21
CA ARG A 139 10.04 -25.18 -4.02
C ARG A 139 9.42 -23.81 -4.26
N TRP A 140 8.14 -23.66 -3.95
CA TRP A 140 7.49 -22.37 -3.74
C TRP A 140 7.67 -21.96 -2.27
N GLY A 141 8.23 -20.77 -2.02
CA GLY A 141 8.42 -20.29 -0.65
C GLY A 141 7.11 -19.80 -0.05
N ARG A 142 6.70 -20.35 1.11
CA ARG A 142 5.45 -19.97 1.81
C ARG A 142 5.68 -18.82 2.79
N ASN A 143 6.81 -18.87 3.49
CA ASN A 143 7.28 -17.87 4.42
C ASN A 143 8.80 -18.09 4.65
N VAL A 144 9.41 -17.39 5.61
CA VAL A 144 10.85 -17.54 5.89
C VAL A 144 11.24 -18.89 6.48
N VAL A 145 10.29 -19.68 6.99
CA VAL A 145 10.49 -21.01 7.59
C VAL A 145 10.10 -22.13 6.60
N ASP A 146 8.95 -22.00 5.94
CA ASP A 146 8.30 -23.07 5.20
C ASP A 146 8.36 -22.87 3.68
N ALA A 147 8.38 -24.00 2.96
CA ALA A 147 8.22 -24.04 1.51
C ALA A 147 7.38 -25.27 1.11
N GLU A 148 6.69 -25.17 -0.02
CA GLU A 148 5.93 -26.27 -0.61
C GLU A 148 6.58 -26.75 -1.91
N VAL A 149 6.49 -28.04 -2.20
CA VAL A 149 6.97 -28.59 -3.48
C VAL A 149 5.93 -28.31 -4.56
N ILE A 150 6.38 -27.76 -5.69
CA ILE A 150 5.53 -27.47 -6.83
C ILE A 150 5.10 -28.77 -7.51
N GLY A 151 3.78 -28.95 -7.59
CA GLY A 151 3.13 -30.15 -8.12
C GLY A 151 2.97 -30.16 -9.65
N ARG A 152 2.04 -30.99 -10.14
CA ARG A 152 1.66 -31.05 -11.57
C ARG A 152 0.44 -30.18 -11.91
N GLU A 153 -0.35 -29.82 -10.91
CA GLU A 153 -1.64 -29.14 -11.07
C GLU A 153 -1.81 -28.09 -9.97
N GLY A 154 -2.71 -27.14 -10.20
CA GLY A 154 -3.05 -26.09 -9.24
C GLY A 154 -2.19 -24.83 -9.36
N SER A 155 -2.45 -23.90 -8.43
CA SER A 155 -1.73 -22.63 -8.29
C SER A 155 -1.08 -22.55 -6.91
N HIS A 156 0.19 -22.16 -6.90
CA HIS A 156 0.98 -21.92 -5.69
C HIS A 156 1.10 -20.42 -5.45
N ARG A 157 0.54 -19.93 -4.33
CA ARG A 157 0.47 -18.49 -4.01
C ARG A 157 0.42 -18.21 -2.51
N ASN A 158 0.89 -17.03 -2.10
CA ASN A 158 0.79 -16.51 -0.74
C ASN A 158 -0.10 -15.27 -0.71
N ALA A 159 -1.42 -15.44 -0.73
CA ALA A 159 -2.36 -14.33 -0.90
C ALA A 159 -3.47 -14.30 0.16
N ALA A 160 -3.98 -13.11 0.48
CA ALA A 160 -5.13 -12.88 1.34
C ALA A 160 -6.30 -12.28 0.55
N PRO A 161 -7.56 -12.63 0.89
CA PRO A 161 -8.73 -12.06 0.23
C PRO A 161 -8.95 -10.60 0.63
N ILE A 162 -9.19 -9.74 -0.36
CA ILE A 162 -9.51 -8.32 -0.16
C ILE A 162 -10.71 -7.85 -0.99
N GLY A 163 -11.28 -8.69 -1.86
CA GLY A 163 -12.44 -8.34 -2.69
C GLY A 163 -12.15 -7.34 -3.83
N ALA A 164 -10.88 -7.05 -4.08
CA ALA A 164 -10.39 -6.20 -5.17
C ALA A 164 -9.69 -7.03 -6.26
N GLY A 165 -9.75 -6.54 -7.49
CA GLY A 165 -9.14 -7.15 -8.67
C GLY A 165 -9.88 -8.39 -9.19
N ALA A 166 -9.30 -9.00 -10.24
CA ALA A 166 -9.89 -10.17 -10.89
C ALA A 166 -10.06 -11.34 -9.93
N GLU A 167 -9.02 -11.58 -9.13
CA GLU A 167 -8.90 -12.69 -8.19
C GLU A 167 -9.51 -12.40 -6.81
N GLY A 168 -9.75 -11.12 -6.47
CA GLY A 168 -10.26 -10.75 -5.15
C GLY A 168 -9.23 -10.87 -4.03
N ALA A 169 -7.94 -10.95 -4.36
CA ALA A 169 -6.86 -11.25 -3.43
C ALA A 169 -5.61 -10.40 -3.71
N ILE A 170 -4.75 -10.28 -2.71
CA ILE A 170 -3.45 -9.60 -2.76
C ILE A 170 -2.38 -10.47 -2.11
N ASP A 171 -1.15 -10.39 -2.59
CA ASP A 171 -0.03 -11.09 -1.96
C ASP A 171 0.24 -10.61 -0.53
N LEU A 172 0.63 -11.55 0.33
CA LEU A 172 1.01 -11.31 1.73
C LEU A 172 2.39 -10.66 1.86
N TYR A 173 3.26 -10.86 0.88
CA TYR A 173 4.63 -10.35 0.88
C TYR A 173 4.84 -9.51 -0.37
N PRO A 174 5.72 -8.49 -0.34
CA PRO A 174 6.04 -7.71 -1.53
C PRO A 174 6.90 -8.47 -2.56
N PHE A 175 7.13 -9.76 -2.35
CA PHE A 175 7.87 -10.65 -3.24
C PHE A 175 7.42 -12.10 -3.12
N SER A 176 7.70 -12.89 -4.15
CA SER A 176 7.60 -14.35 -4.11
C SER A 176 8.89 -15.00 -4.61
N ALA A 177 9.00 -16.33 -4.45
CA ALA A 177 10.20 -17.06 -4.82
C ALA A 177 9.90 -18.50 -5.24
N ILE A 178 10.50 -18.92 -6.35
CA ILE A 178 10.63 -20.32 -6.74
C ILE A 178 12.10 -20.74 -6.65
N SER A 179 12.37 -21.91 -6.07
CA SER A 179 13.74 -22.39 -5.82
C SER A 179 13.92 -23.80 -6.37
N GLY A 180 14.72 -23.93 -7.42
CA GLY A 180 15.11 -25.20 -8.01
C GLY A 180 16.36 -25.81 -7.34
N PRO A 181 16.93 -26.86 -7.93
CA PRO A 181 18.13 -27.50 -7.38
C PRO A 181 19.38 -26.62 -7.47
N LYS A 182 19.46 -25.79 -8.53
CA LYS A 182 20.64 -24.94 -8.82
C LYS A 182 20.34 -23.45 -8.83
N TYR A 183 19.09 -23.05 -9.06
CA TYR A 183 18.74 -21.66 -9.27
C TYR A 183 17.51 -21.23 -8.49
N GLY A 184 17.54 -20.02 -7.95
CA GLY A 184 16.40 -19.33 -7.36
C GLY A 184 16.00 -18.11 -8.19
N LEU A 185 14.70 -17.93 -8.40
CA LEU A 185 14.11 -16.80 -9.10
C LEU A 185 13.00 -16.16 -8.26
N SER A 186 12.99 -14.84 -8.21
CA SER A 186 12.01 -14.05 -7.46
C SER A 186 11.44 -12.90 -8.29
N LEU A 187 10.16 -12.62 -8.04
CA LEU A 187 9.44 -11.43 -8.51
C LEU A 187 9.09 -10.57 -7.30
N ALA A 188 9.24 -9.26 -7.39
CA ALA A 188 8.93 -8.36 -6.28
C ALA A 188 8.49 -6.96 -6.70
N ILE A 189 7.67 -6.32 -5.87
CA ILE A 189 7.32 -4.91 -5.99
C ILE A 189 8.08 -4.07 -4.96
N ARG A 190 8.23 -2.77 -5.23
CA ARG A 190 8.63 -1.82 -4.19
C ARG A 190 7.43 -1.50 -3.28
N MET A 191 7.66 -1.35 -1.98
CA MET A 191 6.57 -1.09 -1.01
C MET A 191 6.04 0.35 -1.05
N ASP A 192 6.80 1.30 -1.58
CA ASP A 192 6.36 2.69 -1.81
C ASP A 192 5.57 2.87 -3.12
N GLU A 193 5.36 1.77 -3.83
CA GLU A 193 4.73 1.71 -5.14
C GLU A 193 3.53 0.71 -5.10
N PRO A 194 2.57 0.85 -4.16
CA PRO A 194 1.59 -0.20 -3.86
C PRO A 194 0.49 -0.30 -4.91
N ARG A 195 0.33 -1.50 -5.49
CA ARG A 195 -0.78 -1.87 -6.38
C ARG A 195 -1.46 -3.11 -5.82
N VAL A 196 -2.72 -3.36 -6.17
CA VAL A 196 -3.33 -4.68 -5.94
C VAL A 196 -2.69 -5.66 -6.91
N PHE A 197 -1.78 -6.49 -6.39
CA PHE A 197 -1.03 -7.47 -7.16
C PHE A 197 -1.10 -8.85 -6.50
N ALA A 198 -0.93 -9.88 -7.32
CA ALA A 198 -0.77 -11.25 -6.87
C ALA A 198 0.31 -11.94 -7.70
N SER A 199 1.14 -12.76 -7.05
CA SER A 199 2.12 -13.59 -7.73
C SER A 199 1.86 -15.06 -7.46
N GLN A 200 2.08 -15.88 -8.48
CA GLN A 200 1.76 -17.30 -8.40
C GLN A 200 2.62 -18.12 -9.35
N TYR A 201 2.82 -19.39 -8.98
CA TYR A 201 3.21 -20.41 -9.95
C TYR A 201 1.99 -21.22 -10.37
N ARG A 202 1.69 -21.20 -11.67
CA ARG A 202 0.61 -21.98 -12.30
C ARG A 202 1.18 -23.28 -12.84
N ALA A 203 0.94 -24.40 -12.14
CA ALA A 203 1.49 -25.69 -12.51
C ALA A 203 0.89 -26.24 -13.81
N ASP A 204 -0.39 -25.94 -14.07
CA ASP A 204 -1.10 -26.26 -15.30
C ASP A 204 -0.53 -25.54 -16.52
N LEU A 205 -0.09 -24.30 -16.34
CA LEU A 205 0.54 -23.50 -17.40
C LEU A 205 2.06 -23.60 -17.42
N GLN A 206 2.65 -24.23 -16.41
CA GLN A 206 4.09 -24.20 -16.12
C GLN A 206 4.69 -22.79 -16.16
N CYS A 207 4.02 -21.83 -15.53
CA CYS A 207 4.39 -20.42 -15.59
C CYS A 207 4.54 -19.83 -14.19
N TYR A 208 5.57 -18.99 -14.02
CA TYR A 208 5.70 -18.09 -12.89
C TYR A 208 5.21 -16.70 -13.29
N GLU A 209 4.22 -16.18 -12.58
CA GLU A 209 3.48 -14.98 -12.97
C GLU A 209 3.39 -13.96 -11.84
N ILE A 210 3.32 -12.69 -12.22
CA ILE A 210 2.85 -11.59 -11.39
C ILE A 210 1.73 -10.85 -12.14
N HIS A 211 0.60 -10.64 -11.46
CA HIS A 211 -0.59 -10.00 -11.99
C HIS A 211 -0.87 -8.72 -11.23
N PHE A 212 -1.24 -7.66 -11.94
CA PHE A 212 -1.67 -6.38 -11.38
C PHE A 212 -3.11 -6.09 -11.79
N HIS A 213 -3.91 -5.61 -10.84
CA HIS A 213 -5.33 -5.34 -11.03
C HIS A 213 -5.61 -3.84 -10.99
N LEU A 214 -5.82 -3.25 -12.17
CA LEU A 214 -5.78 -1.82 -12.41
C LEU A 214 -7.16 -1.30 -12.82
N GLY A 215 -7.65 -0.30 -12.09
CA GLY A 215 -8.78 0.52 -12.50
C GLY A 215 -8.28 1.72 -13.29
N LEU A 216 -8.82 1.94 -14.49
CA LEU A 216 -8.59 3.17 -15.25
C LEU A 216 -9.84 4.02 -15.17
N SER A 217 -9.69 5.31 -14.88
CA SER A 217 -10.81 6.26 -14.87
C SER A 217 -10.33 7.63 -15.32
N GLN A 218 -11.17 8.38 -16.04
CA GLN A 218 -10.88 9.78 -16.35
C GLN A 218 -10.96 10.69 -15.11
N ALA A 219 -11.54 10.20 -14.01
CA ALA A 219 -11.65 10.95 -12.77
C ALA A 219 -10.32 11.11 -12.02
N THR A 220 -9.26 10.36 -12.36
CA THR A 220 -7.92 10.52 -11.78
C THR A 220 -7.20 11.71 -12.40
N THR A 221 -7.30 12.90 -11.79
CA THR A 221 -6.83 14.14 -12.41
C THR A 221 -5.31 14.18 -12.65
N LYS A 222 -4.52 13.54 -11.78
CA LYS A 222 -3.06 13.42 -11.89
C LYS A 222 -2.64 12.50 -13.06
N PHE A 223 -3.48 11.54 -13.44
CA PHE A 223 -3.19 10.54 -14.49
C PHE A 223 -4.49 10.04 -15.17
N PRO A 224 -5.19 10.88 -15.95
CA PRO A 224 -6.53 10.55 -16.44
C PRO A 224 -6.53 9.33 -17.36
N GLY A 225 -7.26 8.28 -16.98
CA GLY A 225 -7.38 7.04 -17.75
C GLY A 225 -6.09 6.22 -17.84
N ARG A 226 -5.13 6.47 -16.95
CA ARG A 226 -3.82 5.80 -16.96
C ARG A 226 -3.57 5.05 -15.66
N ALA A 227 -2.75 4.01 -15.75
CA ALA A 227 -2.17 3.32 -14.60
C ALA A 227 -0.76 2.88 -14.96
N ASP A 228 0.11 2.82 -13.95
CA ASP A 228 1.43 2.24 -14.09
C ASP A 228 1.67 1.14 -13.05
N VAL A 229 2.54 0.19 -13.42
CA VAL A 229 2.98 -0.90 -12.57
C VAL A 229 4.48 -1.05 -12.70
N SER A 230 5.14 -1.44 -11.61
CA SER A 230 6.55 -1.82 -11.66
C SER A 230 6.84 -2.99 -10.74
N PHE A 231 7.76 -3.85 -11.19
CA PHE A 231 8.31 -4.94 -10.38
C PHE A 231 9.75 -5.20 -10.80
N VAL A 232 10.45 -5.99 -10.01
CA VAL A 232 11.80 -6.45 -10.27
C VAL A 232 11.85 -7.97 -10.36
N ILE A 233 12.73 -8.46 -11.23
CA ILE A 233 13.13 -9.85 -11.35
C ILE A 233 14.53 -9.95 -10.78
N TYR A 234 14.75 -10.85 -9.82
CA TYR A 234 16.09 -11.07 -9.28
C TYR A 234 16.32 -12.54 -8.94
N ARG A 235 17.59 -12.90 -8.82
CA ARG A 235 18.02 -14.23 -8.40
C ARG A 235 18.27 -14.29 -6.90
N HIS A 236 18.14 -15.49 -6.35
CA HIS A 236 18.50 -15.78 -4.96
C HIS A 236 19.19 -17.14 -4.86
N ASP A 237 19.81 -17.40 -3.71
CA ASP A 237 20.42 -18.70 -3.42
C ASP A 237 19.30 -19.73 -3.15
N PRO A 238 19.14 -20.75 -4.02
CA PRO A 238 18.07 -21.72 -3.86
C PRO A 238 18.22 -22.58 -2.59
N SER A 239 19.44 -22.77 -2.07
CA SER A 239 19.69 -23.58 -0.87
C SER A 239 19.03 -22.98 0.37
N TRP A 240 18.97 -21.64 0.43
CA TRP A 240 18.32 -20.86 1.47
C TRP A 240 16.88 -20.43 1.12
N GLY A 241 16.47 -20.61 -0.14
CA GLY A 241 15.10 -20.40 -0.62
C GLY A 241 14.55 -19.01 -0.26
N PHE A 242 13.36 -18.98 0.34
CA PHE A 242 12.65 -17.74 0.67
C PHE A 242 13.45 -16.80 1.61
N ARG A 243 14.35 -17.33 2.45
CA ARG A 243 15.23 -16.49 3.30
C ARG A 243 16.23 -15.70 2.47
N SER A 244 16.84 -16.32 1.45
CA SER A 244 17.75 -15.62 0.55
C SER A 244 16.99 -14.62 -0.33
N ALA A 245 15.78 -14.98 -0.80
CA ALA A 245 14.92 -14.04 -1.51
C ALA A 245 14.61 -12.80 -0.65
N ALA A 246 14.23 -12.98 0.62
CA ALA A 246 13.99 -11.87 1.56
C ALA A 246 15.25 -11.01 1.78
N ALA A 247 16.40 -11.62 2.04
CA ALA A 247 17.66 -10.90 2.25
C ALA A 247 18.07 -10.08 1.00
N ARG A 248 17.85 -10.63 -0.20
CA ARG A 248 18.05 -9.91 -1.46
C ARG A 248 17.07 -8.75 -1.60
N TYR A 249 15.79 -8.95 -1.29
CA TYR A 249 14.79 -7.89 -1.28
C TYR A 249 15.21 -6.71 -0.38
N TYR A 250 15.68 -6.99 0.84
CA TYR A 250 16.16 -5.97 1.77
C TYR A 250 17.39 -5.21 1.25
N SER A 251 18.27 -5.91 0.51
CA SER A 251 19.45 -5.31 -0.10
C SER A 251 19.13 -4.45 -1.32
N LEU A 252 18.08 -4.82 -2.07
CA LEU A 252 17.60 -4.05 -3.22
C LEU A 252 16.87 -2.77 -2.81
N PHE A 253 16.20 -2.79 -1.64
CA PHE A 253 15.40 -1.67 -1.14
C PHE A 253 15.72 -1.31 0.32
N PRO A 254 16.98 -0.97 0.64
CA PRO A 254 17.42 -0.73 2.01
C PRO A 254 16.71 0.46 2.68
N GLU A 255 16.19 1.40 1.90
CA GLU A 255 15.46 2.58 2.38
C GLU A 255 14.19 2.22 3.15
N PHE A 256 13.56 1.08 2.85
CA PHE A 256 12.36 0.61 3.55
C PHE A 256 12.66 0.00 4.91
N PHE A 257 13.90 -0.44 5.13
CA PHE A 257 14.34 -1.16 6.35
C PHE A 257 15.27 -0.33 7.22
N THR A 258 15.38 0.97 6.95
CA THR A 258 16.17 1.90 7.75
C THR A 258 15.56 2.06 9.14
N VAL A 259 16.33 1.69 10.16
CA VAL A 259 15.99 1.95 11.56
C VAL A 259 16.15 3.45 11.82
N ARG A 260 15.06 4.10 12.27
CA ARG A 260 15.02 5.56 12.52
C ARG A 260 15.03 5.94 13.99
N VAL A 261 15.25 4.97 14.88
CA VAL A 261 15.25 5.15 16.33
C VAL A 261 16.60 4.71 16.88
N ASP A 262 17.15 5.49 17.82
CA ASP A 262 18.45 5.18 18.42
C ASP A 262 18.34 4.08 19.49
N ARG A 263 17.14 3.92 20.07
CA ARG A 263 16.84 2.94 21.11
C ARG A 263 15.72 2.00 20.67
N MET A 264 15.96 0.71 20.87
CA MET A 264 14.95 -0.37 20.75
C MET A 264 14.56 -0.88 22.14
N GLY A 265 13.34 -1.38 22.26
CA GLY A 265 12.83 -1.92 23.52
C GLY A 265 11.33 -2.18 23.48
N GLY A 266 10.77 -2.48 24.65
CA GLY A 266 9.34 -2.75 24.79
C GLY A 266 8.46 -1.51 24.58
N TRP A 267 7.18 -1.76 24.30
CA TRP A 267 6.15 -0.74 24.22
C TRP A 267 5.30 -0.75 25.49
N TYR A 268 5.14 0.41 26.13
CA TYR A 268 4.24 0.58 27.27
C TYR A 268 2.88 1.10 26.81
N CYS A 269 1.83 0.28 26.95
CA CYS A 269 0.46 0.60 26.53
C CYS A 269 -0.38 1.11 27.72
N ASN A 270 -0.29 2.39 28.08
CA ASN A 270 -1.31 3.03 28.93
C ASN A 270 -1.16 4.56 29.00
N THR A 271 -2.19 5.29 28.56
CA THR A 271 -2.19 6.76 28.63
C THR A 271 -2.59 7.34 30.00
N ARG A 272 -3.05 6.53 30.96
CA ARG A 272 -3.70 6.99 32.20
C ARG A 272 -2.79 7.04 33.42
N ASN A 273 -3.04 8.03 34.28
CA ASN A 273 -2.63 8.11 35.68
C ASN A 273 -1.12 8.00 36.00
N ASN A 274 -0.25 8.24 35.01
CA ASN A 274 1.20 8.08 35.13
C ASN A 274 1.55 6.67 35.63
N ALA A 275 0.90 5.65 35.06
CA ALA A 275 1.09 4.28 35.49
C ALA A 275 2.55 3.84 35.37
N LEU A 276 3.25 4.24 34.29
CA LEU A 276 4.68 3.96 34.10
C LEU A 276 5.55 4.53 35.22
N GLY A 277 5.33 5.79 35.61
CA GLY A 277 6.06 6.40 36.73
C GLY A 277 5.77 5.79 38.10
N LYS A 278 4.74 4.94 38.19
CA LYS A 278 4.35 4.20 39.40
C LYS A 278 4.68 2.70 39.31
N THR A 279 5.13 2.22 38.15
CA THR A 279 5.55 0.83 37.98
C THR A 279 6.79 0.58 38.82
N PRO A 280 6.80 -0.42 39.73
CA PRO A 280 8.01 -0.82 40.45
C PRO A 280 9.10 -1.25 39.47
N HIS A 281 10.34 -0.83 39.70
CA HIS A 281 11.51 -1.19 38.87
C HIS A 281 11.26 -1.03 37.35
N PRO A 282 10.82 0.15 36.89
CA PRO A 282 10.34 0.34 35.50
C PRO A 282 11.45 0.14 34.45
N TYR A 283 12.72 0.22 34.86
CA TYR A 283 13.88 0.01 33.99
C TYR A 283 14.10 -1.48 33.63
N ASP A 284 13.64 -2.43 34.46
CA ASP A 284 13.84 -3.88 34.25
C ASP A 284 13.05 -4.40 33.04
N TYR A 285 12.01 -3.68 32.63
CA TYR A 285 11.17 -4.03 31.49
C TYR A 285 11.73 -3.54 30.15
N HIS A 286 12.83 -2.77 30.17
CA HIS A 286 13.49 -2.24 28.97
C HIS A 286 12.52 -1.54 27.99
N PHE A 287 11.56 -0.77 28.50
CA PHE A 287 10.68 0.04 27.67
C PHE A 287 11.49 1.09 26.89
N ALA A 288 11.20 1.23 25.60
CA ALA A 288 11.74 2.27 24.73
C ALA A 288 10.64 3.21 24.21
N TYR A 289 9.39 2.76 24.20
CA TYR A 289 8.26 3.49 23.64
C TYR A 289 7.09 3.53 24.62
N HIS A 290 6.35 4.64 24.64
CA HIS A 290 5.15 4.81 25.45
C HIS A 290 4.03 5.43 24.63
N GLU A 291 2.90 4.71 24.55
CA GLU A 291 1.62 5.27 24.14
C GLU A 291 1.16 6.30 25.17
N CYS A 292 1.32 7.58 24.84
CA CYS A 292 1.00 8.71 25.68
C CYS A 292 -0.29 9.40 25.24
N SER A 293 -0.73 10.36 26.07
CA SER A 293 -1.71 11.34 25.65
C SER A 293 -1.33 12.72 26.16
N VAL A 294 -1.41 13.74 25.31
CA VAL A 294 -1.18 15.15 25.71
C VAL A 294 -2.15 15.65 26.78
N ARG A 295 -3.24 14.90 26.99
CA ARG A 295 -4.19 15.10 28.09
C ARG A 295 -3.63 14.70 29.45
N ASN A 296 -2.49 14.01 29.47
CA ASN A 296 -1.81 13.54 30.66
C ASN A 296 -0.29 13.86 30.58
N PRO A 297 0.08 15.15 30.68
CA PRO A 297 1.47 15.60 30.60
C PRO A 297 2.39 14.96 31.64
N VAL A 298 1.85 14.59 32.81
CA VAL A 298 2.62 13.92 33.87
C VAL A 298 3.16 12.57 33.37
N SER A 299 2.38 11.86 32.57
CA SER A 299 2.81 10.61 31.91
C SER A 299 3.97 10.85 30.95
N ILE A 300 3.85 11.89 30.12
CA ILE A 300 4.86 12.26 29.12
C ILE A 300 6.17 12.67 29.82
N ALA A 301 6.08 13.57 30.81
CA ALA A 301 7.22 14.02 31.59
C ALA A 301 7.93 12.86 32.32
N SER A 302 7.17 11.87 32.83
CA SER A 302 7.77 10.69 33.46
C SER A 302 8.56 9.85 32.45
N SER A 303 8.04 9.66 31.24
CA SER A 303 8.77 8.98 30.17
C SER A 303 9.98 9.75 29.68
N ASN A 304 9.87 11.07 29.51
CA ASN A 304 11.01 11.89 29.11
C ASN A 304 12.16 11.78 30.13
N ARG A 305 11.86 11.78 31.45
CA ARG A 305 12.88 11.55 32.51
C ARG A 305 13.53 10.17 32.45
N MET A 306 12.84 9.18 31.90
CA MET A 306 13.34 7.81 31.73
C MET A 306 14.04 7.57 30.38
N GLY A 307 14.09 8.59 29.50
CA GLY A 307 14.60 8.46 28.14
C GLY A 307 13.76 7.50 27.28
N ILE A 308 12.45 7.45 27.53
CA ILE A 308 11.48 6.65 26.79
C ILE A 308 10.79 7.57 25.77
N TYR A 309 10.76 7.15 24.51
CA TYR A 309 10.09 7.87 23.45
C TYR A 309 8.58 7.89 23.68
N THR A 310 7.95 9.04 23.49
CA THR A 310 6.53 9.26 23.75
C THR A 310 5.77 9.56 22.46
N PHE A 311 4.66 8.86 22.26
CA PHE A 311 3.83 8.96 21.08
C PHE A 311 2.39 9.21 21.47
N ASP A 312 1.78 10.29 20.99
CA ASP A 312 0.35 10.52 21.24
C ASP A 312 -0.48 9.55 20.41
N TYR A 313 -1.42 8.86 21.05
CA TYR A 313 -2.23 7.83 20.42
C TYR A 313 -3.25 8.44 19.45
N THR A 314 -3.34 7.87 18.25
CA THR A 314 -4.41 8.17 17.30
C THR A 314 -4.81 6.93 16.52
N GLU A 315 -6.10 6.84 16.18
CA GLU A 315 -6.64 5.81 15.28
C GLU A 315 -7.23 6.53 14.06
N PRO A 316 -6.39 7.00 13.13
CA PRO A 316 -6.80 8.05 12.19
C PRO A 316 -7.74 7.52 11.10
N TRP A 317 -7.67 6.22 10.80
CA TRP A 317 -8.46 5.56 9.75
C TRP A 317 -9.95 5.47 10.06
N PHE A 318 -10.34 5.73 11.31
CA PHE A 318 -11.72 5.67 11.75
C PHE A 318 -12.14 6.91 12.51
N PHE A 319 -13.34 7.41 12.18
CA PHE A 319 -14.04 8.33 13.06
C PHE A 319 -15.10 7.61 13.88
N TRP A 320 -15.10 7.86 15.18
CA TRP A 320 -15.97 7.23 16.15
C TRP A 320 -17.08 8.18 16.58
N GLN A 321 -18.15 8.23 15.79
CA GLN A 321 -19.30 9.05 16.11
C GLN A 321 -20.05 8.46 17.30
N LEU A 322 -19.99 9.15 18.44
CA LEU A 322 -20.86 8.85 19.58
C LEU A 322 -22.31 9.12 19.19
N MET A 323 -23.19 8.17 19.52
CA MET A 323 -24.63 8.31 19.29
C MET A 323 -25.32 8.66 20.62
N PRO A 324 -26.18 9.69 20.67
CA PRO A 324 -26.99 9.98 21.87
C PRO A 324 -27.83 8.77 22.27
N THR A 325 -28.07 8.58 23.57
CA THR A 325 -28.89 7.46 24.09
C THR A 325 -30.29 7.44 23.46
N GLU A 326 -30.90 8.62 23.26
CA GLU A 326 -32.20 8.78 22.58
C GLU A 326 -32.20 8.22 21.15
N PHE A 327 -31.05 8.18 20.47
CA PHE A 327 -30.95 7.59 19.13
C PHE A 327 -30.99 6.07 19.20
N LEU A 328 -30.51 5.46 20.29
CA LEU A 328 -30.63 4.03 20.52
C LEU A 328 -32.08 3.65 20.82
N GLU A 329 -32.71 4.38 21.72
CA GLU A 329 -34.09 4.14 22.17
C GLU A 329 -35.10 4.25 21.02
N ASN A 330 -34.86 5.16 20.07
CA ASN A 330 -35.75 5.38 18.93
C ASN A 330 -35.30 4.67 17.63
N GLY A 331 -34.36 3.73 17.70
CA GLY A 331 -33.88 2.97 16.52
C GLY A 331 -33.11 3.79 15.47
N ARG A 332 -32.63 4.99 15.84
CA ARG A 332 -31.87 5.92 14.97
C ARG A 332 -30.36 5.74 15.06
N ALA A 333 -29.85 4.85 15.89
CA ALA A 333 -28.44 4.46 15.97
C ALA A 333 -28.04 3.59 14.75
N THR A 334 -28.11 4.19 13.57
CA THR A 334 -27.75 3.59 12.28
C THR A 334 -26.63 4.38 11.63
N VAL A 335 -25.97 3.81 10.61
CA VAL A 335 -24.98 4.52 9.80
C VAL A 335 -25.56 5.84 9.26
N GLN A 336 -26.79 5.79 8.73
CA GLN A 336 -27.51 6.97 8.25
C GLN A 336 -27.84 7.97 9.36
N GLY A 337 -28.15 7.50 10.57
CA GLY A 337 -28.30 8.36 11.75
C GLY A 337 -27.01 9.10 12.11
N GLY A 338 -25.86 8.41 12.07
CA GLY A 338 -24.55 9.01 12.27
C GLY A 338 -24.21 10.06 11.22
N ILE A 339 -24.50 9.79 9.94
CA ILE A 339 -24.30 10.75 8.85
C ILE A 339 -25.19 11.99 9.03
N ARG A 340 -26.46 11.79 9.38
CA ARG A 340 -27.37 12.92 9.69
C ARG A 340 -26.85 13.76 10.84
N LYS A 341 -26.30 13.13 11.88
CA LYS A 341 -25.65 13.84 12.99
C LYS A 341 -24.43 14.64 12.53
N LEU A 342 -23.52 14.04 11.76
CA LEU A 342 -22.36 14.75 11.21
C LEU A 342 -22.79 16.00 10.42
N ARG A 343 -23.76 15.86 9.52
CA ARG A 343 -24.27 16.98 8.71
C ARG A 343 -25.05 18.00 9.53
N HIS A 344 -25.72 17.58 10.61
CA HIS A 344 -26.32 18.49 11.58
C HIS A 344 -25.24 19.33 12.25
N ASP A 345 -24.19 18.71 12.75
CA ASP A 345 -23.10 19.35 13.50
C ASP A 345 -22.26 20.32 12.64
N GLN A 346 -22.36 20.26 11.31
CA GLN A 346 -21.72 21.23 10.40
C GLN A 346 -22.43 22.59 10.35
N LYS A 347 -23.71 22.68 10.75
CA LYS A 347 -24.49 23.92 10.63
C LYS A 347 -24.07 24.94 11.69
N PRO A 348 -23.79 26.21 11.32
CA PRO A 348 -23.34 27.24 12.27
C PRO A 348 -24.29 27.49 13.44
N THR A 349 -25.58 27.29 13.24
CA THR A 349 -26.64 27.51 14.24
C THR A 349 -26.74 26.40 15.29
N ASN A 350 -26.07 25.27 15.06
CA ASN A 350 -26.21 24.09 15.90
C ASN A 350 -25.10 24.03 16.94
N ARG A 351 -25.46 23.71 18.19
CA ARG A 351 -24.48 23.30 19.20
C ARG A 351 -24.00 21.89 18.87
N GLY A 352 -22.68 21.69 18.86
CA GLY A 352 -22.08 20.42 18.50
C GLY A 352 -22.46 19.31 19.48
N LEU A 353 -23.06 18.23 19.00
CA LEU A 353 -23.37 17.07 19.85
C LEU A 353 -22.08 16.31 20.19
N LEU A 354 -21.85 16.04 21.49
CA LEU A 354 -20.65 15.41 22.07
C LEU A 354 -19.89 14.46 21.12
N THR A 355 -18.61 14.74 20.89
CA THR A 355 -17.68 13.88 20.15
C THR A 355 -16.75 13.14 21.13
N ARG A 356 -16.18 11.99 20.71
CA ARG A 356 -15.18 11.24 21.50
C ARG A 356 -13.96 12.10 21.84
N ASP A 357 -13.66 13.06 20.98
CA ASP A 357 -12.41 13.81 21.01
C ASP A 357 -12.48 15.03 21.92
N GLY A 358 -13.38 15.06 22.90
CA GLY A 358 -13.50 16.18 23.85
C GLY A 358 -12.19 16.59 24.52
N GLY A 359 -11.22 15.67 24.64
CA GLY A 359 -9.88 16.02 25.12
C GLY A 359 -8.93 16.62 24.05
N SER A 360 -9.01 16.17 22.79
CA SER A 360 -8.27 16.79 21.69
C SER A 360 -8.87 18.15 21.32
N ALA A 361 -10.20 18.27 21.36
CA ALA A 361 -10.92 19.53 21.23
C ALA A 361 -10.45 20.56 22.27
N LYS A 362 -10.37 20.18 23.56
CA LYS A 362 -9.84 21.05 24.61
C LYS A 362 -8.41 21.54 24.31
N THR A 363 -7.57 20.65 23.81
CA THR A 363 -6.18 20.99 23.45
C THR A 363 -6.15 21.98 22.27
N ALA A 364 -6.92 21.71 21.22
CA ALA A 364 -7.04 22.60 20.07
C ALA A 364 -7.62 23.97 20.45
N MET A 365 -8.65 24.01 21.30
CA MET A 365 -9.23 25.25 21.82
C MET A 365 -8.21 26.07 22.59
N ALA A 366 -7.43 25.44 23.48
CA ALA A 366 -6.41 26.11 24.26
C ALA A 366 -5.26 26.67 23.40
N VAL A 367 -4.84 25.92 22.36
CA VAL A 367 -3.71 26.31 21.50
C VAL A 367 -4.11 27.29 20.40
N ARG A 368 -5.32 27.14 19.82
CA ARG A 368 -5.78 27.89 18.64
C ARG A 368 -6.79 28.99 18.96
N GLY A 369 -7.28 29.08 20.20
CA GLY A 369 -8.27 30.08 20.62
C GLY A 369 -9.65 29.91 19.98
N ILE A 370 -10.01 28.70 19.55
CA ILE A 370 -11.31 28.39 18.95
C ILE A 370 -12.35 27.94 19.99
N THR A 371 -13.63 28.01 19.64
CA THR A 371 -14.70 27.44 20.46
C THR A 371 -14.86 25.95 20.22
N TYR A 372 -15.49 25.25 21.16
CA TYR A 372 -15.84 23.83 21.00
C TYR A 372 -16.72 23.59 19.76
N ASP A 373 -17.72 24.45 19.54
CA ASP A 373 -18.61 24.34 18.38
C ASP A 373 -17.86 24.55 17.06
N ASP A 374 -16.84 25.42 17.02
CA ASP A 374 -15.99 25.58 15.83
C ASP A 374 -15.18 24.33 15.54
N PHE A 375 -14.59 23.72 16.57
CA PHE A 375 -13.88 22.46 16.44
C PHE A 375 -14.80 21.35 15.91
N VAL A 376 -15.99 21.18 16.49
CA VAL A 376 -16.95 20.14 16.10
C VAL A 376 -17.43 20.35 14.65
N ARG A 377 -17.67 21.59 14.22
CA ARG A 377 -18.01 21.89 12.82
C ARG A 377 -16.92 21.47 11.85
N ARG A 378 -15.67 21.86 12.13
CA ARG A 378 -14.50 21.51 11.31
C ARG A 378 -14.31 20.01 11.23
N GLN A 379 -14.36 19.33 12.38
CA GLN A 379 -14.26 17.87 12.45
C GLN A 379 -15.37 17.20 11.65
N SER A 380 -16.62 17.61 11.83
CA SER A 380 -17.77 17.00 11.16
C SER A 380 -17.73 17.19 9.65
N ARG A 381 -17.22 18.34 9.17
CA ARG A 381 -16.99 18.59 7.75
C ARG A 381 -15.90 17.66 7.21
N ALA A 382 -14.77 17.59 7.90
CA ALA A 382 -13.64 16.78 7.47
C ALA A 382 -13.96 15.29 7.42
N VAL A 383 -14.71 14.80 8.41
CA VAL A 383 -15.21 13.42 8.42
C VAL A 383 -16.14 13.15 7.24
N ASP A 384 -17.15 13.99 7.00
CA ASP A 384 -18.11 13.81 5.89
C ASP A 384 -17.42 13.87 4.52
N GLN A 385 -16.42 14.76 4.36
CA GLN A 385 -15.59 14.79 3.16
C GLN A 385 -14.75 13.54 2.99
N SER A 386 -14.38 12.86 4.06
CA SER A 386 -13.46 11.71 4.01
C SER A 386 -14.16 10.35 4.00
N LEU A 387 -15.50 10.29 4.12
CA LEU A 387 -16.23 9.02 4.15
C LEU A 387 -15.95 8.19 2.88
N LEU A 388 -15.66 6.90 3.09
CA LEU A 388 -15.59 5.92 2.00
C LEU A 388 -17.01 5.54 1.57
N TRP A 389 -17.22 5.38 0.26
CA TRP A 389 -18.52 4.96 -0.29
C TRP A 389 -18.44 3.54 -0.83
N ASP A 390 -19.50 2.77 -0.61
CA ASP A 390 -19.63 1.43 -1.18
C ASP A 390 -20.09 1.47 -2.65
N ARG A 391 -20.21 0.27 -3.24
CA ARG A 391 -20.60 0.10 -4.65
C ARG A 391 -21.99 0.67 -4.97
N ALA A 392 -22.89 0.70 -3.99
CA ALA A 392 -24.23 1.22 -4.11
C ALA A 392 -24.29 2.75 -3.96
N GLY A 393 -23.14 3.41 -3.74
CA GLY A 393 -23.08 4.86 -3.54
C GLY A 393 -23.52 5.27 -2.14
N THR A 394 -23.45 4.36 -1.16
CA THR A 394 -23.79 4.66 0.24
C THR A 394 -22.51 4.81 1.07
N PRO A 395 -22.41 5.81 1.97
CA PRO A 395 -21.25 5.91 2.84
C PRO A 395 -21.14 4.70 3.76
N ARG A 396 -19.93 4.15 3.86
CA ARG A 396 -19.61 3.01 4.70
C ARG A 396 -19.63 3.41 6.17
N GLY A 397 -20.09 2.50 7.01
CA GLY A 397 -19.98 2.64 8.46
C GLY A 397 -20.46 1.38 9.16
N LYS A 398 -20.16 1.26 10.45
CA LYS A 398 -20.63 0.14 11.27
C LYS A 398 -21.10 0.64 12.63
N VAL A 399 -22.31 0.25 13.03
CA VAL A 399 -22.81 0.48 14.38
C VAL A 399 -22.23 -0.60 15.29
N MET A 400 -21.58 -0.20 16.38
CA MET A 400 -20.94 -1.13 17.31
C MET A 400 -20.96 -0.60 18.74
N GLY A 401 -21.22 -1.49 19.69
CA GLY A 401 -20.90 -1.29 21.11
C GLY A 401 -19.53 -1.90 21.42
N TYR A 402 -18.90 -1.46 22.52
CA TYR A 402 -17.59 -1.93 22.96
C TYR A 402 -17.57 -2.22 24.46
N PRO A 403 -16.79 -3.22 24.93
CA PRO A 403 -16.63 -3.50 26.35
C PRO A 403 -16.14 -2.30 27.16
N TRP A 404 -15.24 -1.49 26.59
CA TRP A 404 -14.74 -0.25 27.22
C TRP A 404 -15.64 0.98 27.00
N GLY A 405 -16.74 0.83 26.25
CA GLY A 405 -17.67 1.90 25.90
C GLY A 405 -18.74 2.18 26.96
N GLN A 406 -18.73 1.49 28.11
CA GLN A 406 -19.71 1.66 29.20
C GLN A 406 -21.18 1.63 28.72
N GLY A 407 -21.51 0.72 27.78
CA GLY A 407 -22.86 0.61 27.21
C GLY A 407 -23.20 1.62 26.12
N GLN A 408 -22.28 2.52 25.76
CA GLN A 408 -22.47 3.46 24.65
C GLN A 408 -22.24 2.79 23.29
N TYR A 409 -23.14 3.07 22.36
CA TYR A 409 -23.01 2.66 20.96
C TYR A 409 -22.40 3.79 20.12
N ARG A 410 -21.66 3.39 19.10
CA ARG A 410 -20.97 4.30 18.19
C ARG A 410 -21.22 3.87 16.75
N VAL A 411 -21.21 4.84 15.86
CA VAL A 411 -21.01 4.57 14.43
C VAL A 411 -19.54 4.79 14.13
N ARG A 412 -18.86 3.74 13.68
CA ARG A 412 -17.49 3.81 13.19
C ARG A 412 -17.50 4.06 11.69
N PHE A 413 -16.94 5.17 11.26
CA PHE A 413 -16.78 5.54 9.85
C PHE A 413 -15.33 5.33 9.41
N PRO A 414 -15.05 4.48 8.41
CA PRO A 414 -13.73 4.47 7.78
C PRO A 414 -13.54 5.77 6.98
N LEU A 415 -12.31 6.29 6.95
CA LEU A 415 -11.96 7.55 6.31
C LEU A 415 -10.84 7.42 5.27
N ASN A 416 -10.94 8.20 4.20
CA ASN A 416 -9.85 8.48 3.30
C ASN A 416 -9.00 9.60 3.91
N LEU A 417 -7.73 9.33 4.18
CA LEU A 417 -6.82 10.27 4.82
C LEU A 417 -5.85 10.92 3.84
N ASP A 418 -6.09 10.78 2.54
CA ASP A 418 -5.32 11.45 1.50
C ASP A 418 -5.19 12.95 1.83
N PRO A 419 -3.96 13.46 2.01
CA PRO A 419 -3.73 14.85 2.39
C PRO A 419 -4.15 15.85 1.31
N ASP A 420 -4.27 15.40 0.05
CA ASP A 420 -4.72 16.24 -1.06
C ASP A 420 -6.25 16.36 -1.12
N LEU A 421 -6.98 15.61 -0.28
CA LEU A 421 -8.43 15.77 -0.14
C LEU A 421 -8.76 17.11 0.55
N PRO A 422 -9.36 18.08 -0.15
CA PRO A 422 -9.60 19.41 0.42
C PRO A 422 -10.54 19.34 1.61
N ASP A 423 -10.21 20.07 2.69
CA ASP A 423 -10.92 20.01 3.97
C ASP A 423 -11.08 18.58 4.52
N GLY A 424 -10.19 17.64 4.13
CA GLY A 424 -10.26 16.23 4.51
C GLY A 424 -9.80 15.94 5.93
N ALA A 425 -10.05 14.71 6.38
CA ALA A 425 -9.73 14.26 7.73
C ALA A 425 -8.22 14.16 7.96
N GLY A 426 -7.43 13.86 6.93
CA GLY A 426 -5.95 13.88 7.00
C GLY A 426 -5.43 15.27 7.38
N VAL A 427 -5.86 16.31 6.65
CA VAL A 427 -5.53 17.72 6.95
C VAL A 427 -6.06 18.12 8.33
N PHE A 428 -7.30 17.75 8.65
CA PHE A 428 -7.89 18.04 9.95
C PHE A 428 -7.07 17.46 11.12
N LEU A 429 -6.68 16.19 11.02
CA LEU A 429 -5.86 15.52 12.02
C LEU A 429 -4.53 16.25 12.21
N ASN A 430 -3.85 16.62 11.13
CA ASN A 430 -2.58 17.33 11.24
C ASN A 430 -2.72 18.69 11.92
N GLU A 431 -3.59 19.56 11.39
CA GLU A 431 -3.68 20.97 11.82
C GLU A 431 -4.39 21.15 13.16
N TRP A 432 -5.39 20.31 13.46
CA TRP A 432 -6.30 20.51 14.59
C TRP A 432 -6.14 19.46 15.69
N ILE A 433 -5.37 18.40 15.47
CA ILE A 433 -5.06 17.41 16.50
C ILE A 433 -3.55 17.35 16.76
N PHE A 434 -2.73 17.01 15.76
CA PHE A 434 -1.31 16.73 15.95
C PHE A 434 -0.52 17.99 16.30
N GLU A 435 -0.62 19.05 15.50
CA GLU A 435 0.06 20.32 15.77
C GLU A 435 -0.30 20.91 17.15
N PRO A 436 -1.59 21.00 17.55
CA PRO A 436 -1.95 21.42 18.90
C PRO A 436 -1.43 20.50 19.99
N SER A 437 -1.35 19.19 19.75
CA SER A 437 -0.81 18.23 20.70
C SER A 437 0.68 18.48 20.95
N TYR A 438 1.48 18.63 19.90
CA TYR A 438 2.90 19.01 20.03
C TYR A 438 3.08 20.37 20.72
N ALA A 439 2.29 21.37 20.35
CA ALA A 439 2.36 22.70 20.96
C ALA A 439 2.02 22.66 22.46
N SER A 440 0.97 21.92 22.83
CA SER A 440 0.54 21.73 24.21
C SER A 440 1.58 20.98 25.05
N ALA A 441 2.18 19.91 24.52
CA ALA A 441 3.26 19.20 25.19
C ALA A 441 4.46 20.14 25.46
N LYS A 442 4.87 20.92 24.46
CA LYS A 442 5.95 21.90 24.58
C LYS A 442 5.68 22.97 25.63
N GLN A 443 4.46 23.52 25.67
CA GLN A 443 4.05 24.51 26.70
C GLN A 443 4.13 23.92 28.12
N GLN A 444 3.97 22.61 28.25
CA GLN A 444 4.01 21.89 29.51
C GLN A 444 5.43 21.33 29.83
N GLY A 445 6.46 21.76 29.09
CA GLY A 445 7.84 21.33 29.29
C GLY A 445 8.08 19.85 28.96
N CYS A 446 7.19 19.24 28.18
CA CYS A 446 7.26 17.86 27.76
C CYS A 446 7.72 17.77 26.30
N THR A 447 8.35 16.65 25.93
CA THR A 447 8.76 16.34 24.56
C THR A 447 7.96 15.16 24.06
N MET A 448 7.36 15.31 22.87
CA MET A 448 6.76 14.23 22.11
C MET A 448 7.66 13.85 20.94
N ASP A 449 7.83 12.55 20.73
CA ASP A 449 8.71 11.98 19.71
C ASP A 449 7.95 11.56 18.44
N GLY A 450 6.62 11.49 18.53
CA GLY A 450 5.77 11.25 17.36
C GLY A 450 4.29 11.04 17.68
N MET A 451 3.60 10.43 16.71
CA MET A 451 2.23 9.92 16.84
C MET A 451 2.25 8.40 16.75
N TYR A 452 1.47 7.73 17.60
CA TYR A 452 1.22 6.30 17.47
C TYR A 452 -0.04 6.12 16.63
N LEU A 453 0.16 5.60 15.41
CA LEU A 453 -0.94 5.27 14.49
C LEU A 453 -1.43 3.84 14.77
N ASP A 454 -2.57 3.73 15.43
CA ASP A 454 -3.22 2.43 15.69
C ASP A 454 -4.14 2.01 14.53
N SER A 455 -4.45 0.71 14.46
CA SER A 455 -5.27 0.09 13.42
C SER A 455 -4.77 0.37 11.99
N TYR A 456 -3.45 0.51 11.81
CA TYR A 456 -2.85 0.73 10.50
C TYR A 456 -3.21 -0.42 9.54
N GLY A 457 -3.82 -0.09 8.40
CA GLY A 457 -4.30 -1.09 7.43
C GLY A 457 -5.68 -1.67 7.72
N ALA A 458 -6.37 -1.30 8.80
CA ALA A 458 -7.70 -1.84 9.13
C ALA A 458 -8.80 -1.48 8.10
N VAL A 459 -8.54 -0.49 7.24
CA VAL A 459 -9.42 -0.10 6.12
C VAL A 459 -8.89 -0.53 4.76
N ALA A 460 -7.72 -1.18 4.67
CA ALA A 460 -7.04 -1.48 3.40
C ALA A 460 -7.85 -2.42 2.48
N GLY A 461 -8.76 -3.24 3.05
CA GLY A 461 -9.67 -4.09 2.27
C GLY A 461 -11.01 -3.43 1.89
N LEU A 462 -11.21 -2.14 2.17
CA LEU A 462 -12.46 -1.44 1.90
C LEU A 462 -12.37 -0.61 0.63
N LEU A 463 -12.89 -1.16 -0.47
CA LEU A 463 -13.00 -0.41 -1.73
C LEU A 463 -13.86 0.85 -1.58
N ASN A 464 -13.34 1.96 -2.08
CA ASN A 464 -14.01 3.25 -2.11
C ASN A 464 -14.44 3.62 -3.55
N PHE A 465 -15.74 3.81 -3.76
CA PHE A 465 -16.32 4.17 -5.07
C PHE A 465 -16.65 5.66 -5.22
N ARG A 466 -16.27 6.49 -4.24
CA ARG A 466 -16.49 7.94 -4.28
C ARG A 466 -15.58 8.59 -5.32
N LYS A 467 -16.13 8.94 -6.49
CA LYS A 467 -15.35 9.43 -7.64
C LYS A 467 -14.59 10.72 -7.34
N GLU A 468 -15.09 11.56 -6.45
CA GLU A 468 -14.40 12.77 -6.00
C GLU A 468 -13.04 12.45 -5.37
N HIS A 469 -12.90 11.27 -4.74
CA HIS A 469 -11.63 10.83 -4.15
C HIS A 469 -10.66 10.30 -5.21
N PHE A 470 -11.13 9.92 -6.41
CA PHE A 470 -10.22 9.49 -7.48
C PHE A 470 -9.39 10.67 -7.97
N ALA A 471 -9.93 11.89 -7.88
CA ALA A 471 -9.25 13.10 -8.34
C ALA A 471 -7.94 13.37 -7.62
N VAL A 472 -7.84 12.97 -6.35
CA VAL A 472 -6.67 13.20 -5.50
C VAL A 472 -5.71 12.00 -5.43
N ALA A 473 -6.10 10.85 -5.96
CA ALA A 473 -5.31 9.63 -5.89
C ALA A 473 -3.91 9.81 -6.51
N ASP A 474 -2.86 9.50 -5.76
CA ASP A 474 -1.47 9.48 -6.22
C ASP A 474 -1.06 8.16 -6.89
N ILE A 475 -1.72 7.07 -6.49
CA ILE A 475 -1.46 5.73 -6.98
C ILE A 475 -2.61 5.24 -7.87
N PRO A 476 -2.32 4.39 -8.88
CA PRO A 476 -3.36 3.85 -9.73
C PRO A 476 -4.48 3.15 -8.96
N LEU A 477 -5.71 3.35 -9.41
CA LEU A 477 -6.89 2.68 -8.85
C LEU A 477 -6.81 1.16 -9.07
N THR A 478 -7.63 0.43 -8.33
CA THR A 478 -7.95 -0.98 -8.63
C THR A 478 -9.41 -1.08 -9.11
N PHE A 479 -9.99 -2.28 -9.10
CA PHE A 479 -11.41 -2.47 -9.40
C PHE A 479 -12.04 -3.52 -8.50
N ASP A 480 -13.36 -3.46 -8.38
CA ASP A 480 -14.14 -4.40 -7.57
C ASP A 480 -14.24 -5.78 -8.21
N GLN A 481 -14.05 -6.83 -7.41
CA GLN A 481 -14.05 -8.20 -7.90
C GLN A 481 -15.37 -8.62 -8.56
N LYS A 482 -16.51 -8.11 -8.10
CA LYS A 482 -17.82 -8.57 -8.61
C LYS A 482 -18.29 -7.74 -9.79
N SER A 483 -18.16 -6.42 -9.71
CA SER A 483 -18.71 -5.48 -10.68
C SER A 483 -17.71 -5.01 -11.73
N ARG A 484 -16.41 -5.25 -11.52
CA ARG A 484 -15.33 -4.74 -12.39
C ARG A 484 -15.33 -3.21 -12.54
N ARG A 485 -15.97 -2.49 -11.61
CA ARG A 485 -15.95 -1.03 -11.58
C ARG A 485 -14.66 -0.56 -10.89
N PRO A 486 -13.97 0.46 -11.42
CA PRO A 486 -12.84 1.08 -10.74
C PRO A 486 -13.22 1.54 -9.33
N ALA A 487 -12.28 1.35 -8.41
CA ALA A 487 -12.38 1.76 -7.01
C ALA A 487 -10.97 2.07 -6.47
N LEU A 488 -10.92 2.96 -5.49
CA LEU A 488 -9.72 3.22 -4.71
C LEU A 488 -9.56 2.16 -3.61
#